data_AF-A0A4Y7U6E8-F1
#
_entry.id   AF-A0A4Y7U6E8-F1
#
_cell.length_a   1.000
_cell.length_b   1.000
_cell.length_c   1.000
_cell.angle_alpha   90.00
_cell.angle_beta   90.00
_cell.angle_gamma   90.00
#
_symmetry.space_group_name_H-M   'P 1'
#
loop_
_entity.id
_entity.type
_entity.pdbx_description
1 polymer ?
#
loop_
_entity_poly.entity_id
_entity_poly.type
_entity_poly.pdbx_seq_one_letter_code
_entity_poly.pdbx_strand_id
1 'polypeptide(L)' 'MTTDEYITYLRSINIIVTSQEDKITIEDPNDVLTSEIVEELKTRKTDILDFFNLIKSKKELFIGIPKASVSVYYPL' A
#
# COMPACT_ATOMS: atom_id res chain seq x y z
N MET A 1 13.74 7.01 -9.90
CA MET A 1 12.61 6.19 -9.44
C MET A 1 12.07 6.76 -8.16
N THR A 2 10.81 7.17 -8.20
CA THR A 2 10.05 7.55 -7.01
C THR A 2 9.61 6.31 -6.24
N THR A 3 9.22 6.47 -4.98
CA THR A 3 8.84 5.36 -4.09
C THR A 3 7.62 4.59 -4.61
N ASP A 4 6.70 5.27 -5.28
CA ASP A 4 5.52 4.66 -5.92
C ASP A 4 5.88 3.75 -7.10
N GLU A 5 6.81 4.18 -7.96
CA GLU A 5 7.32 3.36 -9.08
C GLU A 5 8.00 2.09 -8.55
N TYR A 6 8.77 2.23 -7.47
CA TYR A 6 9.48 1.11 -6.86
C TYR A 6 8.51 0.09 -6.23
N ILE A 7 7.49 0.54 -5.51
CA ILE A 7 6.45 -0.35 -4.96
C ILE A 7 5.67 -1.03 -6.09
N THR A 8 5.41 -0.31 -7.19
CA THR A 8 4.75 -0.88 -8.38
C THR A 8 5.61 -1.96 -9.03
N TYR A 9 6.93 -1.75 -9.13
CA TYR A 9 7.88 -2.74 -9.59
C TYR A 9 7.90 -3.98 -8.69
N LEU A 10 8.02 -3.80 -7.37
CA LEU A 10 7.98 -4.90 -6.40
C LEU A 10 6.69 -5.72 -6.53
N ARG A 11 5.55 -5.05 -6.72
CA ARG A 11 4.28 -5.73 -6.95
C ARG A 11 4.24 -6.50 -8.28
N SER A 12 4.90 -6.00 -9.33
CA SER A 12 5.01 -6.69 -10.62
C SER A 12 5.79 -8.00 -10.53
N ILE A 13 6.71 -8.10 -9.56
CA ILE A 13 7.46 -9.33 -9.28
C ILE A 13 6.83 -10.15 -8.15
N ASN A 14 5.55 -9.88 -7.81
CA ASN A 14 4.79 -10.54 -6.74
C ASN A 14 5.34 -10.34 -5.32
N ILE A 15 6.22 -9.36 -5.11
CA ILE A 15 6.66 -8.97 -3.76
C ILE A 15 5.64 -8.00 -3.18
N ILE A 16 5.07 -8.36 -2.03
CA ILE A 16 4.09 -7.54 -1.33
C ILE A 16 4.80 -6.84 -0.18
N VAL A 17 4.77 -5.50 -0.19
CA VAL A 17 5.29 -4.68 0.89
C VAL A 17 4.13 -4.18 1.74
N THR A 18 4.14 -4.52 3.02
CA THR A 18 3.16 -4.06 4.00
C THR A 18 3.84 -3.25 5.10
N SER A 19 3.18 -2.19 5.57
CA SER A 19 3.60 -1.45 6.75
C SER A 19 2.73 -1.84 7.94
N GLN A 20 3.36 -2.26 9.03
CA GLN A 20 2.70 -2.63 10.28
C GLN A 20 3.47 -2.03 11.45
N GLU A 21 2.83 -1.11 12.20
CA GLU A 21 3.36 -0.56 13.46
C GLU A 21 4.83 -0.13 13.36
N ASP A 22 5.14 0.77 12.42
CA ASP A 22 6.50 1.29 12.13
C ASP A 22 7.51 0.28 11.56
N LYS A 23 7.06 -0.92 11.21
CA LYS A 23 7.87 -1.95 10.54
C LYS A 23 7.38 -2.14 9.11
N ILE A 24 8.33 -2.48 8.25
CA ILE A 24 8.06 -2.90 6.88
C ILE A 24 8.18 -4.42 6.87
N THR A 25 7.09 -5.08 6.53
CA THR A 25 7.03 -6.52 6.29
C THR A 25 7.03 -6.75 4.79
N ILE A 26 7.87 -7.68 4.35
CA ILE A 26 8.01 -8.02 2.94
C ILE A 26 7.57 -9.48 2.82
N GLU A 27 6.54 -9.71 2.03
CA GLU A 27 6.10 -11.06 1.66
C GLU A 27 6.59 -11.36 0.25
N ASP A 28 7.37 -12.41 0.12
CA ASP A 28 7.87 -12.91 -1.15
C ASP A 28 7.45 -14.38 -1.33
N PRO A 29 6.35 -14.63 -2.06
CA PRO A 29 5.86 -15.99 -2.29
C PRO A 29 6.68 -16.76 -3.35
N ASN A 30 7.54 -16.10 -4.14
CA ASN A 30 8.25 -16.74 -5.25
C ASN A 30 9.77 -16.86 -5.03
N ASP A 31 10.27 -16.51 -3.83
CA ASP A 31 11.71 -16.51 -3.50
C ASP A 31 12.55 -15.66 -4.49
N VAL A 32 11.94 -14.59 -5.03
CA VAL A 32 12.57 -13.64 -5.96
C VAL A 32 13.27 -12.48 -5.23
N LEU A 33 13.24 -12.47 -3.90
CA LEU A 33 13.89 -11.48 -3.06
C LEU A 33 15.41 -11.63 -3.12
N THR A 34 16.03 -10.88 -4.03
CA THR A 34 17.49 -10.80 -4.12
C THR A 34 18.07 -9.87 -3.06
N SER A 35 19.33 -10.10 -2.69
CA SER A 35 20.06 -9.24 -1.73
C SER A 35 20.07 -7.77 -2.13
N GLU A 36 20.10 -7.49 -3.43
CA GLU A 36 20.07 -6.14 -3.99
C GLU A 36 18.74 -5.42 -3.66
N ILE A 37 17.61 -6.12 -3.84
CA ILE A 37 16.28 -5.61 -3.48
C ILE A 37 16.19 -5.35 -1.96
N VAL A 38 16.78 -6.21 -1.15
CA VAL A 38 16.81 -6.03 0.32
C VAL A 38 17.62 -4.81 0.73
N GLU A 39 18.79 -4.57 0.14
CA GLU A 39 19.59 -3.37 0.43
C GLU A 39 18.89 -2.10 -0.02
N GLU A 40 18.22 -2.14 -1.16
CA GLU A 40 17.49 -0.99 -1.68
C GLU A 40 16.24 -0.69 -0.83
N LEU A 41 15.51 -1.71 -0.38
CA LEU A 41 14.42 -1.59 0.60
C LEU A 41 14.90 -1.04 1.95
N LYS A 42 16.08 -1.45 2.42
CA LYS A 42 16.68 -0.90 3.65
C LYS A 42 17.07 0.57 3.49
N THR A 43 17.66 0.93 2.36
CA THR A 43 18.11 2.30 2.07
C THR A 43 16.92 3.26 1.98
N ARG A 44 15.84 2.81 1.34
CA ARG A 44 14.61 3.60 1.13
C ARG A 44 13.55 3.36 2.21
N LYS A 45 13.89 2.67 3.31
CA LYS A 45 12.95 2.29 4.36
C LYS A 45 12.16 3.49 4.88
N THR A 46 12.86 4.60 5.14
CA THR A 46 12.25 5.82 5.69
C THR A 46 11.25 6.43 4.70
N ASP A 47 11.61 6.54 3.42
CA ASP A 47 10.72 7.04 2.36
C ASP A 47 9.50 6.15 2.15
N ILE A 48 9.68 4.83 2.19
CA ILE A 48 8.58 3.86 2.07
C ILE A 48 7.63 4.00 3.26
N LEU A 49 8.16 4.11 4.48
CA LEU A 49 7.36 4.30 5.67
C LEU A 49 6.56 5.61 5.62
N ASP A 50 7.20 6.70 5.21
CA ASP A 50 6.56 8.01 5.03
C ASP A 50 5.44 7.94 3.99
N PHE A 51 5.71 7.31 2.84
CA PHE A 51 4.71 7.08 1.80
C PHE A 51 3.49 6.28 2.30
N PHE A 52 3.72 5.19 3.03
CA PHE A 52 2.61 4.43 3.63
C PHE A 52 1.86 5.21 4.70
N ASN A 53 2.53 6.04 5.50
CA ASN A 53 1.89 6.91 6.50
C ASN A 53 1.04 8.00 5.84
N LEU A 54 1.52 8.59 4.73
CA LEU A 54 0.76 9.53 3.90
C LEU A 54 -0.48 8.86 3.30
N ILE A 55 -0.36 7.63 2.80
CA ILE A 55 -1.50 6.85 2.28
C ILE A 55 -2.48 6.54 3.40
N LYS A 56 -2.02 6.09 4.57
CA LYS A 56 -2.87 5.74 5.71
C LYS A 56 -3.68 6.96 6.17
N SER A 57 -3.02 8.09 6.32
CA SER A 57 -3.66 9.38 6.62
C SER A 57 -4.69 9.79 5.57
N LYS A 58 -4.40 9.56 4.27
CA LYS A 58 -5.38 9.79 3.20
C LYS A 58 -6.55 8.82 3.25
N LYS A 59 -6.33 7.56 3.61
CA LYS A 59 -7.35 6.50 3.64
C LYS A 59 -8.33 6.69 4.80
N GLU A 60 -7.87 7.20 5.93
CA GLU A 60 -8.74 7.60 7.06
C GLU A 60 -9.66 8.78 6.72
N LEU A 61 -9.30 9.60 5.72
CA LEU A 61 -10.14 10.67 5.20
C LEU A 61 -11.17 10.22 4.15
N PHE A 62 -11.08 8.97 3.64
CA PHE A 62 -12.12 8.40 2.79
C PHE A 62 -13.29 7.94 3.67
N ILE A 63 -14.11 8.91 4.09
CA ILE A 63 -15.48 8.65 4.54
C ILE A 63 -16.22 8.10 3.30
N GLY A 64 -16.30 6.77 3.21
CA GLY A 64 -17.05 6.11 2.13
C GLY A 64 -18.44 6.73 2.06
N ILE A 65 -18.84 7.20 0.88
CA ILE A 65 -20.16 7.79 0.67
C ILE A 65 -21.18 6.77 1.20
N PRO A 66 -21.97 7.10 2.24
CA PRO A 66 -22.91 6.15 2.79
C PRO A 66 -23.89 5.76 1.69
N LYS A 67 -24.17 4.45 1.61
CA LYS A 67 -25.14 3.91 0.65
C LYS A 67 -26.44 4.71 0.77
N ALA A 68 -26.97 5.18 -0.36
CA ALA A 68 -28.22 5.91 -0.37
C ALA A 68 -29.32 5.11 0.35
N SER A 69 -30.08 5.77 1.21
CA SER A 69 -31.20 5.14 1.93
C SER A 69 -32.14 4.47 0.94
N VAL A 70 -32.48 3.22 1.21
CA VAL A 70 -33.38 2.43 0.35
C VAL A 70 -34.77 3.07 0.42
N SER A 71 -35.20 3.76 -0.64
CA SER A 71 -36.58 4.22 -0.77
C SER A 71 -37.46 3.04 -1.15
N VAL A 72 -38.43 2.69 -0.29
CA VAL A 72 -39.30 1.52 -0.47
C VAL A 72 -40.34 1.73 -1.58
N TYR A 73 -40.53 2.96 -2.08
CA TYR A 73 -41.52 3.27 -3.11
C TYR A 73 -41.03 4.32 -4.11
N TYR A 74 -41.31 4.08 -5.39
CA TYR A 74 -41.45 5.12 -6.40
C TYR A 74 -42.95 5.44 -6.53
N PRO A 75 -43.39 6.68 -6.27
CA PRO A 75 -44.73 7.09 -6.66
C PRO A 75 -44.80 7.15 -8.19
N LEU A 76 -45.77 6.43 -8.77
CA LEU A 76 -46.11 6.46 -10.19
C LEU A 76 -46.79 7.79 -10.56
#